data_AF-A0A5P9HJ73-F1
#
_entry.id   AF-A0A5P9HJ73-F1
#
_cell.length_a   1.000
_cell.length_b   1.000
_cell.length_c   1.000
_cell.angle_alpha   90.00
_cell.angle_beta   90.00
_cell.angle_gamma   90.00
#
_symmetry.space_group_name_H-M   'P 1'
#
loop_
_entity.id
_entity.type
_entity.pdbx_description
1 polymer ?
#
loop_
_entity_poly.entity_id
_entity_poly.type
_entity_poly.pdbx_seq_one_letter_code
_entity_poly.pdbx_strand_id
1 'polypeptide(L)'
;MKKLSPLYISEFRDLMNYSDYGYRNFSNLNGKDDWGRICSLMDWIEAWVNEIEDINTNKNNRHKDTINIAQFILGIDTIVSAIKHLTDYFNINNKDLLTSKNIFTKEYFTNETDYNYFKKIRTTCAIHPYDIHAGNGKKYYAGWIVNDFIDDQNFNIFIYHDLFGNRDICLIVKKIELLLFAKAWNNKIIELNNHLYQIISPNFPKRR
;
A
#
# COMPACT_ATOMS: atom_id res chain seq x y z
N MET A 1 10.12 0.17 17.00
CA MET A 1 10.83 0.75 15.82
C MET A 1 9.89 0.66 14.64
N LYS A 2 9.57 1.79 13.99
CA LYS A 2 8.66 1.83 12.83
C LYS A 2 9.20 0.94 11.70
N LYS A 3 8.32 0.21 11.03
CA LYS A 3 8.62 -0.66 9.89
C LYS A 3 8.81 0.15 8.61
N LEU A 4 8.04 1.22 8.45
CA LEU A 4 8.12 2.15 7.32
C LEU A 4 8.99 3.36 7.68
N SER A 5 9.78 3.83 6.72
CA SER A 5 10.65 4.98 6.89
C SER A 5 10.09 6.19 6.14
N PRO A 6 9.71 7.28 6.84
CA PRO A 6 9.31 8.53 6.19
C PRO A 6 10.52 9.22 5.53
N LEU A 7 11.75 8.88 5.93
CA LEU A 7 12.96 9.49 5.38
C LEU A 7 13.10 9.25 3.87
N TYR A 8 12.63 8.11 3.35
CA TYR A 8 12.76 7.81 1.92
C TYR A 8 11.95 8.77 1.05
N ILE A 9 10.71 9.08 1.45
CA ILE A 9 9.89 10.04 0.71
C ILE A 9 10.33 11.49 0.95
N SER A 10 10.85 11.80 2.14
CA SER A 10 11.46 13.11 2.41
C SER A 10 12.66 13.36 1.49
N GLU A 11 13.55 12.38 1.34
CA GLU A 11 14.71 12.48 0.45
C GLU A 11 14.29 12.62 -1.02
N PHE A 12 13.27 11.87 -1.45
CA PHE A 12 12.68 12.04 -2.78
C PHE A 12 12.18 13.49 -3.00
N ARG A 13 11.45 14.04 -2.02
CA ARG A 13 10.93 15.41 -2.07
C ARG A 13 12.07 16.43 -2.15
N ASP A 14 13.13 16.25 -1.36
CA ASP A 14 14.30 17.12 -1.38
C ASP A 14 15.01 17.10 -2.74
N LEU A 15 15.16 15.91 -3.35
CA LEU A 15 15.69 15.76 -4.71
C LEU A 15 14.84 16.49 -5.75
N MET A 16 13.52 16.31 -5.71
CA MET A 16 12.61 16.95 -6.65
C MET A 16 12.60 18.46 -6.49
N ASN A 17 12.76 18.98 -5.27
CA ASN A 17 12.81 20.42 -5.01
C ASN A 17 14.21 21.03 -5.21
N TYR A 18 15.25 20.21 -5.37
CA TYR A 18 16.60 20.71 -5.57
C TYR A 18 16.69 21.54 -6.86
N SER A 19 17.01 22.83 -6.71
CA SER A 19 17.04 23.80 -7.81
C SER A 19 15.74 23.78 -8.63
N ASP A 20 14.59 23.59 -7.99
CA ASP A 20 13.28 23.51 -8.64
C ASP A 20 13.21 22.45 -9.76
N TYR A 21 14.00 21.36 -9.65
CA TYR A 21 14.09 20.33 -10.69
C TYR A 21 12.71 19.81 -11.09
N GLY A 22 11.88 19.45 -10.11
CA GLY A 22 10.57 18.88 -10.31
C GLY A 22 9.63 19.83 -11.04
N TYR A 23 9.53 21.06 -10.56
CA TYR A 23 8.72 22.09 -11.22
C TYR A 23 9.21 22.36 -12.65
N ARG A 24 10.51 22.60 -12.85
CA ARG A 24 11.06 22.94 -14.18
C ARG A 24 10.89 21.83 -15.21
N ASN A 25 10.98 20.56 -14.79
CA ASN A 25 10.93 19.42 -15.71
C ASN A 25 9.55 18.81 -15.86
N PHE A 26 8.62 19.01 -14.91
CA PHE A 26 7.33 18.30 -14.91
C PHE A 26 6.09 19.21 -14.87
N SER A 27 6.21 20.52 -14.64
CA SER A 27 5.03 21.42 -14.58
C SER A 27 4.35 21.68 -15.92
N ASN A 28 5.04 21.43 -17.03
CA ASN A 28 4.47 21.54 -18.37
C ASN A 28 5.16 20.60 -19.37
N LEU A 29 4.89 19.30 -19.23
CA LEU A 29 5.31 18.30 -20.21
C LEU A 29 4.21 18.07 -21.23
N ASN A 30 4.42 18.57 -22.45
CA ASN A 30 3.47 18.45 -23.56
C ASN A 30 2.06 18.97 -23.22
N GLY A 31 1.97 20.09 -22.49
CA GLY A 31 0.70 20.70 -22.09
C GLY A 31 0.02 20.05 -20.88
N LYS A 32 0.70 19.14 -20.17
CA LYS A 32 0.22 18.50 -18.94
C LYS A 32 1.11 18.87 -17.76
N ASP A 33 0.46 19.10 -16.62
CA ASP A 33 1.12 19.30 -15.34
C ASP A 33 1.30 17.95 -14.63
N ASP A 34 2.42 17.29 -14.91
CA ASP A 34 2.81 16.06 -14.21
C ASP A 34 3.44 16.37 -12.84
N TRP A 35 3.85 17.61 -12.58
CA TRP A 35 4.37 18.03 -11.28
C TRP A 35 3.30 17.98 -10.19
N GLY A 36 2.11 18.53 -10.45
CA GLY A 36 0.98 18.44 -9.52
C GLY A 36 0.62 17.00 -9.16
N ARG A 37 0.70 16.08 -10.13
CA ARG A 37 0.52 14.64 -9.91
C ARG A 37 1.60 14.10 -8.97
N ILE A 38 2.88 14.39 -9.23
CA ILE A 38 3.99 13.92 -8.39
C ILE A 38 3.87 14.46 -6.96
N CYS A 39 3.55 15.76 -6.78
CA CYS A 39 3.28 16.35 -5.47
C CYS A 39 2.20 15.59 -4.70
N SER A 40 1.06 15.35 -5.35
CA SER A 40 -0.04 14.61 -4.71
C SER A 40 0.39 13.22 -4.25
N LEU A 41 1.18 12.50 -5.06
CA LEU A 41 1.69 11.18 -4.67
C LEU A 41 2.64 11.27 -3.47
N MET A 42 3.54 12.26 -3.42
CA MET A 42 4.43 12.48 -2.28
C MET A 42 3.66 12.77 -1.00
N ASP A 43 2.67 13.66 -1.06
CA ASP A 43 1.90 14.08 0.11
C ASP A 43 1.14 12.89 0.73
N TRP A 44 0.52 12.05 -0.09
CA TRP A 44 -0.19 10.87 0.39
C TRP A 44 0.74 9.79 0.95
N ILE A 45 1.91 9.57 0.34
CA ILE A 45 2.91 8.63 0.90
C ILE A 45 3.40 9.14 2.25
N GLU A 46 3.76 10.42 2.34
CA GLU A 46 4.27 11.04 3.55
C GLU A 46 3.24 11.00 4.69
N ALA A 47 1.99 11.39 4.43
CA ALA A 47 0.93 11.37 5.44
C ALA A 47 0.74 9.94 6.00
N TRP A 48 0.60 8.94 5.14
CA TRP A 48 0.34 7.58 5.60
C TRP A 48 1.56 6.90 6.23
N VAL A 49 2.76 7.07 5.68
CA VAL A 49 3.98 6.45 6.26
C VAL A 49 4.25 6.98 7.69
N ASN A 50 3.91 8.23 7.97
CA ASN A 50 4.06 8.79 9.32
C ASN A 50 3.05 8.22 10.31
N GLU A 51 1.79 7.99 9.93
CA GLU A 51 0.71 7.71 10.88
C GLU A 51 0.23 6.24 10.91
N ILE A 52 0.46 5.45 9.86
CA ILE A 52 -0.25 4.18 9.66
C ILE A 52 0.04 3.12 10.74
N GLU A 53 1.26 3.11 11.30
CA GLU A 53 1.63 2.16 12.36
C GLU A 53 0.99 2.52 13.71
N ASP A 54 0.56 3.76 13.88
CA ASP A 54 -0.06 4.29 15.09
C ASP A 54 -1.59 4.07 15.10
N ILE A 55 -2.16 3.52 14.02
CA ILE A 55 -3.55 3.07 13.96
C ILE A 55 -3.72 1.85 14.85
N ASN A 56 -4.44 2.05 15.95
CA ASN A 56 -4.68 1.05 16.98
C ASN A 56 -6.15 0.61 17.02
N THR A 57 -6.37 -0.63 17.39
CA THR A 57 -7.68 -1.18 17.70
C THR A 57 -7.86 -1.30 19.21
N ASN A 58 -9.08 -1.08 19.69
CA ASN A 58 -9.47 -1.19 21.09
C ASN A 58 -10.58 -2.24 21.17
N LYS A 59 -10.19 -3.49 21.46
CA LYS A 59 -10.99 -4.74 21.48
C LYS A 59 -12.37 -4.66 22.15
N ASN A 60 -12.64 -3.59 22.91
CA ASN A 60 -13.91 -3.29 23.56
C ASN A 60 -14.96 -2.66 22.62
N ASN A 61 -14.59 -2.25 21.41
CA ASN A 61 -15.54 -1.67 20.43
C ASN A 61 -15.30 -2.22 19.02
N ARG A 62 -15.96 -3.34 18.72
CA ARG A 62 -15.90 -4.01 17.41
C ARG A 62 -16.17 -3.09 16.22
N HIS A 63 -17.07 -2.11 16.34
CA HIS A 63 -17.38 -1.20 15.23
C HIS A 63 -16.23 -0.23 14.97
N LYS A 64 -15.69 0.36 16.03
CA LYS A 64 -14.51 1.23 15.94
C LYS A 64 -13.32 0.46 15.38
N ASP A 65 -13.13 -0.78 15.82
CA ASP A 65 -12.07 -1.64 15.33
C ASP A 65 -12.22 -1.98 13.85
N THR A 66 -13.43 -2.34 13.39
CA THR A 66 -13.71 -2.55 11.97
C THR A 66 -13.31 -1.31 11.14
N ILE A 67 -13.67 -0.11 11.59
CA ILE A 67 -13.33 1.14 10.88
C ILE A 67 -11.82 1.41 10.91
N ASN A 68 -11.17 1.23 12.06
CA ASN A 68 -9.73 1.45 12.20
C ASN A 68 -8.93 0.47 11.32
N ILE A 69 -9.35 -0.79 11.22
CA ILE A 69 -8.72 -1.78 10.34
C ILE A 69 -8.96 -1.43 8.87
N ALA A 70 -10.17 -0.98 8.51
CA ALA A 70 -10.45 -0.52 7.15
C ALA A 70 -9.57 0.69 6.78
N GLN A 71 -9.39 1.65 7.69
CA GLN A 71 -8.46 2.77 7.52
C GLN A 71 -7.01 2.30 7.37
N PHE A 72 -6.57 1.34 8.19
CA PHE A 72 -5.23 0.77 8.11
C PHE A 72 -4.97 0.13 6.72
N ILE A 73 -5.90 -0.67 6.22
CA ILE A 73 -5.79 -1.31 4.91
C ILE A 73 -5.83 -0.28 3.77
N LEU A 74 -6.71 0.73 3.88
CA LEU A 74 -6.77 1.85 2.93
C LEU A 74 -5.45 2.63 2.89
N GLY A 75 -4.83 2.85 4.05
CA GLY A 75 -3.53 3.51 4.14
C GLY A 75 -2.45 2.72 3.42
N ILE A 76 -2.41 1.39 3.59
CA ILE A 76 -1.47 0.53 2.87
C ILE A 76 -1.73 0.58 1.37
N ASP A 77 -3.00 0.51 0.93
CA ASP A 77 -3.36 0.61 -0.48
C ASP A 77 -2.92 1.94 -1.08
N THR A 78 -3.08 3.03 -0.33
CA THR A 78 -2.67 4.37 -0.74
C THR A 78 -1.15 4.46 -0.88
N ILE A 79 -0.39 4.00 0.12
CA ILE A 79 1.08 3.94 0.08
C ILE A 79 1.54 3.14 -1.15
N VAL A 80 1.04 1.92 -1.30
CA VAL A 80 1.47 0.99 -2.34
C VAL A 80 1.12 1.53 -3.73
N SER A 81 -0.10 2.03 -3.92
CA SER A 81 -0.54 2.58 -5.20
C SER A 81 0.21 3.84 -5.56
N ALA A 82 0.45 4.73 -4.59
CA ALA A 82 1.18 5.96 -4.83
C ALA A 82 2.65 5.70 -5.19
N ILE A 83 3.32 4.82 -4.44
CA ILE A 83 4.69 4.41 -4.75
C ILE A 83 4.76 3.74 -6.11
N LYS A 84 3.86 2.79 -6.41
CA LYS A 84 3.81 2.12 -7.71
C LYS A 84 3.67 3.13 -8.85
N HIS A 85 2.81 4.12 -8.72
CA HIS A 85 2.63 5.16 -9.72
C HIS A 85 3.89 6.02 -9.90
N LEU A 86 4.57 6.38 -8.81
CA LEU A 86 5.85 7.09 -8.90
C LEU A 86 6.91 6.24 -9.57
N THR A 87 7.10 5.00 -9.13
CA THR A 87 8.14 4.11 -9.67
C THR A 87 7.89 3.78 -11.13
N ASP A 88 6.64 3.51 -11.53
CA ASP A 88 6.28 3.32 -12.94
C ASP A 88 6.53 4.59 -13.77
N TYR A 89 6.19 5.78 -13.25
CA TYR A 89 6.42 7.06 -13.94
C TYR A 89 7.91 7.30 -14.22
N PHE A 90 8.79 6.94 -13.28
CA PHE A 90 10.24 7.02 -13.43
C PHE A 90 10.88 5.74 -13.98
N ASN A 91 10.09 4.80 -14.54
CA ASN A 91 10.58 3.55 -15.13
C ASN A 91 11.41 2.66 -14.20
N ILE A 92 11.14 2.70 -12.89
CA ILE A 92 11.73 1.80 -11.90
C ILE A 92 11.01 0.44 -11.97
N ASN A 93 11.78 -0.63 -12.08
CA ASN A 93 11.26 -1.98 -12.28
C ASN A 93 10.58 -2.51 -11.00
N ASN A 94 9.28 -2.81 -11.07
CA ASN A 94 8.48 -3.36 -9.98
C ASN A 94 8.16 -4.87 -10.11
N LYS A 95 8.75 -5.56 -11.10
CA LYS A 95 8.37 -6.95 -11.45
C LYS A 95 8.57 -7.93 -10.29
N ASP A 96 9.61 -7.75 -9.50
CA ASP A 96 9.91 -8.54 -8.30
C ASP A 96 8.76 -8.49 -7.28
N LEU A 97 8.24 -7.30 -6.99
CA LEU A 97 7.12 -7.13 -6.05
C LEU A 97 5.79 -7.61 -6.65
N LEU A 98 5.56 -7.39 -7.94
CA LEU A 98 4.33 -7.80 -8.62
C LEU A 98 4.21 -9.33 -8.77
N THR A 99 5.34 -10.05 -8.78
CA THR A 99 5.38 -11.51 -8.94
C THR A 99 5.69 -12.27 -7.65
N SER A 100 6.07 -11.57 -6.57
CA SER A 100 6.35 -12.17 -5.25
C SER A 100 5.16 -12.98 -4.70
N LYS A 101 5.47 -14.05 -3.97
CA LYS A 101 4.50 -14.87 -3.21
C LYS A 101 4.96 -15.15 -1.77
N ASN A 102 5.96 -14.41 -1.28
CA ASN A 102 6.74 -14.77 -0.09
C ASN A 102 6.39 -13.93 1.15
N ILE A 103 5.54 -12.91 1.05
CA ILE A 103 5.24 -12.00 2.17
C ILE A 103 4.05 -12.50 2.99
N PHE A 104 2.97 -12.93 2.34
CA PHE A 104 1.75 -13.34 3.04
C PHE A 104 1.69 -14.85 3.24
N THR A 105 1.31 -15.27 4.45
CA THR A 105 0.93 -16.67 4.70
C THR A 105 -0.52 -16.85 4.25
N LYS A 106 -0.75 -17.67 3.21
CA LYS A 106 -2.06 -17.79 2.55
C LYS A 106 -2.68 -19.14 2.85
N GLU A 107 -3.82 -19.16 3.54
CA GLU A 107 -4.69 -20.35 3.63
C GLU A 107 -5.63 -20.43 2.42
N TYR A 108 -6.19 -19.29 2.03
CA TYR A 108 -7.03 -19.12 0.85
C TYR A 108 -6.29 -18.34 -0.23
N PHE A 109 -6.67 -18.55 -1.50
CA PHE A 109 -6.06 -17.85 -2.64
C PHE A 109 -4.53 -18.09 -2.76
N THR A 110 -4.08 -19.30 -2.45
CA THR A 110 -2.65 -19.69 -2.37
C THR A 110 -1.85 -19.44 -3.65
N ASN A 111 -2.50 -19.48 -4.82
CA ASN A 111 -1.84 -19.25 -6.10
C ASN A 111 -1.59 -17.76 -6.42
N GLU A 112 -2.16 -16.83 -5.66
CA GLU A 112 -2.02 -15.40 -5.93
C GLU A 112 -0.64 -14.85 -5.57
N THR A 113 -0.19 -13.84 -6.32
CA THR A 113 0.95 -13.01 -5.90
C THR A 113 0.59 -12.21 -4.65
N ASP A 114 1.58 -11.73 -3.90
CA ASP A 114 1.37 -10.91 -2.72
C ASP A 114 0.57 -9.65 -3.06
N TYR A 115 0.87 -9.03 -4.22
CA TYR A 115 0.13 -7.89 -4.72
C TYR A 115 -1.35 -8.21 -5.00
N ASN A 116 -1.64 -9.31 -5.69
CA ASN A 116 -3.03 -9.72 -5.96
C ASN A 116 -3.75 -10.18 -4.70
N TYR A 117 -3.07 -10.86 -3.79
CA TYR A 117 -3.62 -11.27 -2.51
C TYR A 117 -4.00 -10.05 -1.66
N PHE A 118 -3.13 -9.05 -1.56
CA PHE A 118 -3.45 -7.78 -0.90
C PHE A 118 -4.67 -7.09 -1.53
N LYS A 119 -4.79 -7.07 -2.87
CA LYS A 119 -5.99 -6.55 -3.53
C LYS A 119 -7.27 -7.27 -3.11
N LYS A 120 -7.21 -8.60 -2.89
CA LYS A 120 -8.36 -9.37 -2.36
C LYS A 120 -8.70 -8.93 -0.93
N ILE A 121 -7.70 -8.87 -0.03
CA ILE A 121 -7.90 -8.36 1.34
C ILE A 121 -8.57 -6.98 1.32
N ARG A 122 -8.04 -6.05 0.52
CA ARG A 122 -8.59 -4.70 0.40
C ARG A 122 -10.05 -4.69 -0.06
N THR A 123 -10.37 -5.49 -1.08
CA THR A 123 -11.74 -5.58 -1.60
C THR A 123 -12.70 -6.12 -0.54
N THR A 124 -12.21 -7.02 0.33
CA THR A 124 -12.98 -7.62 1.43
C THR A 124 -13.16 -6.70 2.64
N CYS A 125 -12.52 -5.53 2.71
CA CYS A 125 -12.52 -4.65 3.91
C CYS A 125 -13.37 -3.39 3.74
N ALA A 126 -14.69 -3.55 3.57
CA ALA A 126 -15.69 -2.49 3.53
C ALA A 126 -15.59 -1.46 2.39
N ILE A 127 -14.56 -1.51 1.54
CA ILE A 127 -14.42 -0.64 0.36
C ILE A 127 -15.32 -1.12 -0.79
N HIS A 128 -15.47 -2.45 -0.98
CA HIS A 128 -16.34 -3.05 -1.99
C HIS A 128 -17.10 -4.26 -1.42
N PRO A 129 -18.04 -4.06 -0.48
CA PRO A 129 -18.57 -5.17 0.33
C PRO A 129 -19.51 -6.13 -0.42
N TYR A 130 -19.93 -5.80 -1.64
CA TYR A 130 -21.06 -6.48 -2.30
C TYR A 130 -20.72 -7.25 -3.59
N ASP A 131 -19.47 -7.30 -4.06
CA ASP A 131 -19.14 -8.09 -5.27
C ASP A 131 -17.66 -8.52 -5.33
N ILE A 132 -17.30 -9.50 -4.51
CA ILE A 132 -15.93 -10.03 -4.45
C ILE A 132 -15.82 -11.22 -5.39
N HIS A 133 -15.29 -10.99 -6.59
CA HIS A 133 -15.03 -12.06 -7.54
C HIS A 133 -13.79 -12.87 -7.12
N ALA A 134 -14.02 -14.09 -6.65
CA ALA A 134 -12.95 -15.01 -6.25
C ALA A 134 -12.42 -15.91 -7.38
N GLY A 135 -12.91 -15.71 -8.61
CA GLY A 135 -12.65 -16.60 -9.76
C GLY A 135 -13.67 -17.74 -9.86
N ASN A 136 -13.70 -18.43 -11.01
CA ASN A 136 -14.58 -19.57 -11.31
C ASN A 136 -16.09 -19.30 -11.12
N GLY A 137 -16.55 -18.07 -11.36
CA GLY A 137 -17.97 -17.71 -11.29
C GLY A 137 -18.54 -17.61 -9.87
N LYS A 138 -17.72 -17.73 -8.83
CA LYS A 138 -18.16 -17.58 -7.43
C LYS A 138 -18.21 -16.11 -7.03
N LYS A 139 -19.34 -15.68 -6.44
CA LYS A 139 -19.47 -14.36 -5.81
C LYS A 139 -19.41 -14.48 -4.29
N TYR A 140 -18.72 -13.53 -3.70
CA TYR A 140 -18.57 -13.44 -2.26
C TYR A 140 -18.94 -12.03 -1.78
N TYR A 141 -19.42 -11.95 -0.55
CA TYR A 141 -19.80 -10.69 0.10
C TYR A 141 -18.92 -10.46 1.33
N ALA A 142 -18.37 -9.26 1.49
CA ALA A 142 -17.58 -8.92 2.68
C ALA A 142 -18.49 -8.88 3.90
N GLY A 143 -18.05 -9.53 4.97
CA GLY A 143 -18.64 -9.46 6.28
C GLY A 143 -17.86 -8.57 7.23
N TRP A 144 -18.11 -8.80 8.52
CA TRP A 144 -17.48 -8.04 9.59
C TRP A 144 -15.98 -8.32 9.67
N ILE A 145 -15.24 -7.27 10.01
CA ILE A 145 -13.85 -7.41 10.45
C ILE A 145 -13.87 -7.45 11.97
N VAL A 146 -13.37 -8.53 12.54
CA VAL A 146 -13.25 -8.69 13.99
C VAL A 146 -11.79 -8.88 14.34
N ASN A 147 -11.35 -8.20 15.40
CA ASN A 147 -10.05 -8.49 15.98
C ASN A 147 -9.98 -9.95 16.40
N ASP A 148 -8.80 -10.53 16.29
CA ASP A 148 -8.55 -11.80 16.94
C ASP A 148 -8.70 -11.59 18.47
N PHE A 149 -9.58 -12.41 19.07
CA PHE A 149 -9.91 -12.31 20.49
C PHE A 149 -8.69 -12.61 21.38
N ILE A 150 -7.68 -13.28 20.82
CA ILE A 150 -6.46 -13.74 21.50
C ILE A 150 -5.28 -12.81 21.14
N ASP A 151 -5.12 -12.42 19.88
CA ASP A 151 -3.97 -11.62 19.39
C ASP A 151 -4.41 -10.25 18.82
N ASP A 152 -3.91 -9.14 19.39
CA ASP A 152 -4.20 -7.80 18.85
C ASP A 152 -3.44 -7.47 17.55
N GLN A 153 -2.52 -8.34 17.12
CA GLN A 153 -1.75 -8.18 15.91
C GLN A 153 -2.42 -8.81 14.68
N ASN A 154 -3.54 -9.52 14.85
CA ASN A 154 -4.28 -10.15 13.76
C ASN A 154 -5.75 -9.73 13.78
N PHE A 155 -6.37 -9.82 12.61
CA PHE A 155 -7.81 -9.65 12.49
C PHE A 155 -8.38 -10.65 11.49
N ASN A 156 -9.65 -10.98 11.70
CA ASN A 156 -10.38 -11.91 10.87
C ASN A 156 -11.38 -11.15 10.01
N ILE A 157 -11.41 -11.48 8.73
CA ILE A 157 -12.40 -10.97 7.78
C ILE A 157 -13.33 -12.12 7.44
N PHE A 158 -14.60 -12.00 7.82
CA PHE A 158 -15.63 -12.91 7.36
C PHE A 158 -16.02 -12.59 5.92
N ILE A 159 -16.17 -13.60 5.10
CA ILE A 159 -16.56 -13.47 3.69
C ILE A 159 -17.65 -14.49 3.42
N TYR A 160 -18.84 -14.01 3.09
CA TYR A 160 -20.02 -14.84 2.87
C TYR A 160 -20.08 -15.36 1.44
N HIS A 161 -20.38 -16.64 1.27
CA HIS A 161 -20.62 -17.21 -0.06
C HIS A 161 -22.02 -16.85 -0.58
N ASP A 162 -22.16 -16.61 -1.88
CA ASP A 162 -23.46 -16.28 -2.50
C ASP A 162 -24.45 -17.44 -2.57
N LEU A 163 -23.98 -18.66 -2.78
CA LEU A 163 -24.78 -19.87 -2.87
C LEU A 163 -25.06 -20.52 -1.50
N PHE A 164 -26.34 -20.80 -1.24
CA PHE A 164 -26.78 -21.56 -0.07
C PHE A 164 -26.07 -22.93 0.06
N GLY A 165 -25.72 -23.32 1.29
CA GLY A 165 -25.04 -24.59 1.58
C GLY A 165 -23.53 -24.60 1.30
N ASN A 166 -22.98 -23.54 0.70
CA ASN A 166 -21.54 -23.38 0.57
C ASN A 166 -20.96 -22.76 1.84
N ARG A 167 -19.68 -23.04 2.12
CA ARG A 167 -19.01 -22.53 3.31
C ARG A 167 -18.54 -21.10 3.09
N ASP A 168 -18.78 -20.27 4.08
CA ASP A 168 -18.15 -18.96 4.23
C ASP A 168 -16.64 -19.11 4.47
N ILE A 169 -15.91 -18.04 4.20
CA ILE A 169 -14.46 -17.97 4.41
C ILE A 169 -14.19 -17.04 5.60
N CYS A 170 -13.30 -17.46 6.48
CA CYS A 170 -12.71 -16.60 7.50
C CYS A 170 -11.24 -16.37 7.12
N LEU A 171 -10.90 -15.17 6.63
CA LEU A 171 -9.52 -14.82 6.34
C LEU A 171 -8.84 -14.31 7.60
N ILE A 172 -7.86 -15.06 8.10
CA ILE A 172 -6.95 -14.60 9.15
C ILE A 172 -5.90 -13.71 8.49
N VAL A 173 -5.87 -12.43 8.84
CA VAL A 173 -4.92 -11.46 8.30
C VAL A 173 -4.01 -10.97 9.41
N LYS A 174 -2.69 -11.11 9.19
CA LYS A 174 -1.69 -10.65 10.13
C LYS A 174 -1.27 -9.21 9.81
N LYS A 175 -1.38 -8.31 10.79
CA LYS A 175 -0.96 -6.90 10.66
C LYS A 175 0.52 -6.80 10.27
N ILE A 176 1.36 -7.70 10.79
CA ILE A 176 2.78 -7.70 10.45
C ILE A 176 3.05 -8.01 8.97
N GLU A 177 2.31 -8.94 8.35
CA GLU A 177 2.49 -9.28 6.93
C GLU A 177 2.07 -8.11 6.03
N LEU A 178 1.00 -7.41 6.42
CA LEU A 178 0.58 -6.16 5.79
C LEU A 178 1.64 -5.05 5.89
N LEU A 179 2.26 -4.87 7.05
CA LEU A 179 3.37 -3.90 7.22
C LEU A 179 4.61 -4.31 6.43
N LEU A 180 4.92 -5.60 6.35
CA LEU A 180 6.02 -6.10 5.52
C LEU A 180 5.76 -5.88 4.03
N PHE A 181 4.52 -6.06 3.59
CA PHE A 181 4.09 -5.74 2.24
C PHE A 181 4.27 -4.25 1.93
N ALA A 182 3.75 -3.36 2.79
CA ALA A 182 3.94 -1.92 2.66
C ALA A 182 5.43 -1.53 2.67
N LYS A 183 6.24 -2.18 3.52
CA LYS A 183 7.69 -1.95 3.61
C LYS A 183 8.42 -2.32 2.32
N ALA A 184 8.06 -3.43 1.68
CA ALA A 184 8.66 -3.82 0.41
C ALA A 184 8.47 -2.73 -0.66
N TRP A 185 7.29 -2.10 -0.71
CA TRP A 185 7.03 -0.95 -1.57
C TRP A 185 7.77 0.31 -1.09
N ASN A 186 7.75 0.64 0.20
CA ASN A 186 8.48 1.79 0.76
C ASN A 186 9.98 1.74 0.42
N ASN A 187 10.59 0.55 0.37
CA ASN A 187 11.97 0.37 -0.05
C ASN A 187 12.21 0.70 -1.55
N LYS A 188 11.20 0.62 -2.42
CA LYS A 188 11.37 1.03 -3.84
C LYS A 188 11.62 2.52 -4.00
N ILE A 189 11.25 3.33 -3.01
CA ILE A 189 11.61 4.76 -3.00
C ILE A 189 13.13 4.93 -2.92
N ILE A 190 13.88 4.01 -2.30
CA ILE A 190 15.35 4.05 -2.27
C ILE A 190 15.92 3.89 -3.69
N GLU A 191 15.40 2.93 -4.46
CA GLU A 191 15.79 2.73 -5.86
C GLU A 191 15.48 3.96 -6.71
N LEU A 192 14.31 4.57 -6.47
CA LEU A 192 13.90 5.82 -7.12
C LEU A 192 14.81 7.00 -6.76
N ASN A 193 15.16 7.16 -5.48
CA ASN A 193 16.08 8.21 -5.02
C ASN A 193 17.45 8.03 -5.67
N ASN A 194 17.99 6.81 -5.68
CA ASN A 194 19.27 6.50 -6.33
C ASN A 194 19.25 6.83 -7.83
N HIS A 195 18.14 6.52 -8.52
CA HIS A 195 17.96 6.87 -9.93
C HIS A 195 17.96 8.40 -10.14
N LEU A 196 17.21 9.14 -9.32
CA LEU A 196 17.17 10.60 -9.40
C LEU A 196 18.51 11.25 -9.04
N TYR A 197 19.25 10.73 -8.06
CA TYR A 197 20.60 11.21 -7.75
C TYR A 197 21.50 11.14 -8.98
N GLN A 198 21.45 10.07 -9.77
CA GLN A 198 22.28 9.98 -10.98
C GLN A 198 21.92 11.02 -12.05
N ILE A 199 20.66 11.45 -12.09
CA ILE A 199 20.16 12.45 -13.05
C ILE A 199 20.44 13.88 -12.58
N ILE A 200 20.25 14.13 -11.29
CA ILE A 200 20.32 15.48 -10.69
C ILE A 200 21.76 15.82 -10.29
N SER A 201 22.55 14.83 -9.85
CA SER A 201 23.89 15.05 -9.29
C SER A 201 24.99 15.56 -10.23
N PRO A 202 24.93 15.37 -11.56
CA PRO A 202 25.83 16.08 -12.49
C PRO A 202 25.77 17.62 -12.36
N ASN A 203 24.72 18.17 -11.71
CA ASN A 203 24.53 19.60 -11.48
C ASN A 203 24.75 20.05 -10.01
N PHE A 204 25.21 19.18 -9.10
CA PHE A 204 25.62 19.64 -7.76
C PHE A 204 26.90 20.46 -7.88
N PRO A 205 26.94 21.75 -7.49
CA PRO A 205 28.22 22.35 -7.14
C PRO A 205 28.75 21.51 -5.98
N LYS A 206 29.91 20.88 -6.18
CA LYS A 206 30.67 20.28 -5.07
C LYS A 206 30.70 21.34 -3.97
N ARG A 207 30.12 21.04 -2.81
CA ARG A 207 30.26 21.90 -1.62
C ARG A 207 31.76 22.11 -1.45
N ARG A 208 32.22 23.33 -1.72
CA ARG A 208 33.57 23.79 -1.41
C ARG A 208 33.69 23.90 0.10
#